data_AF-A0A6A6NXD9-F1
#
_entry.id   AF-A0A6A6NXD9-F1
#
_cell.length_a   1.000
_cell.length_b   1.000
_cell.length_c   1.000
_cell.angle_alpha   90.00
_cell.angle_beta   90.00
_cell.angle_gamma   90.00
#
_symmetry.space_group_name_H-M   'P 1'
#
loop_
_entity.id
_entity.type
_entity.pdbx_description
1 polymer ?
#
loop_
_entity_poly.entity_id
_entity_poly.type
_entity_poly.pdbx_seq_one_letter_code
_entity_poly.pdbx_strand_id
1 'polypeptide(L)'
;MVPLCFEKSMWTVVAVLAVMEAGGAFTLTHPSQPEARLQMIGLDVGAKVVLTSGSHALLGSRVAPTAKVHVASRETFDGEPSPINSLPSVPASTTMYIFSTSGSTGKRKGVVISHTNYTSGALPLSVEVDYDEGSRVLDFVSYTFDVIIDFMMCTLILGDCTYVSSDEARIDDFSGVIRSMNVNMAHMTPSVARVLEPHNFPQLKILGLGGEAVLARDAANGIVDVAEHNCLVPIGAVGELLVEGPVVDHYSFIENLT
;
A
#
# COMPACT_ATOMS: atom_id res chain seq x y z
N MET A 1 15.49 -5.63 3.69
CA MET A 1 14.48 -4.88 2.92
C MET A 1 14.64 -5.18 1.43
N VAL A 2 13.56 -5.13 0.66
CA VAL A 2 13.56 -5.26 -0.80
C VAL A 2 12.72 -4.11 -1.40
N PRO A 3 13.34 -3.15 -2.11
CA PRO A 3 12.59 -2.17 -2.90
C PRO A 3 11.84 -2.85 -4.04
N LEU A 4 10.57 -2.46 -4.21
CA LEU A 4 9.70 -2.86 -5.30
C LEU A 4 9.52 -1.65 -6.22
N CYS A 5 10.02 -1.73 -7.45
CA CYS A 5 9.94 -0.65 -8.45
C CYS A 5 9.04 -1.09 -9.61
N PHE A 6 7.74 -0.84 -9.50
CA PHE A 6 6.71 -1.29 -10.44
C PHE A 6 5.71 -0.17 -10.78
N GLU A 7 5.31 -0.14 -12.05
CA GLU A 7 4.03 0.43 -12.50
C GLU A 7 2.86 -0.43 -12.02
N LYS A 8 1.63 0.09 -12.10
CA LYS A 8 0.45 -0.65 -11.64
C LYS A 8 0.14 -1.87 -12.52
N SER A 9 0.40 -3.04 -11.95
CA SER A 9 0.25 -4.34 -12.58
C SER A 9 0.07 -5.44 -11.54
N MET A 10 -0.46 -6.60 -11.94
CA MET A 10 -0.55 -7.77 -11.05
C MET A 10 0.82 -8.23 -10.51
N TRP A 11 1.91 -7.90 -11.21
CA TRP A 11 3.27 -8.26 -10.79
C TRP A 11 3.71 -7.55 -9.51
N THR A 12 3.15 -6.38 -9.19
CA THR A 12 3.38 -5.73 -7.89
C THR A 12 2.83 -6.57 -6.74
N VAL A 13 1.62 -7.11 -6.90
CA VAL A 13 0.98 -7.97 -5.90
C VAL A 13 1.78 -9.27 -5.71
N VAL A 14 2.18 -9.90 -6.82
CA VAL A 14 3.06 -11.08 -6.81
C VAL A 14 4.41 -10.77 -6.15
N ALA A 15 4.99 -9.59 -6.39
CA ALA A 15 6.27 -9.17 -5.81
C ALA A 15 6.17 -8.85 -4.30
N VAL A 16 5.06 -8.29 -3.83
CA VAL A 16 4.76 -8.10 -2.40
C VAL A 16 4.70 -9.46 -1.70
N LEU A 17 3.88 -10.37 -2.20
CA LEU A 17 3.71 -11.72 -1.63
C LEU A 17 5.04 -12.51 -1.65
N ALA A 18 5.76 -12.50 -2.77
CA ALA A 18 7.03 -13.22 -2.89
C ALA A 18 8.13 -12.70 -1.94
N VAL A 19 8.11 -11.42 -1.57
CA VAL A 19 9.04 -10.89 -0.55
C VAL A 19 8.61 -11.32 0.86
N MET A 20 7.30 -11.25 1.17
CA MET A 20 6.77 -11.69 2.47
C MET A 20 7.00 -13.20 2.70
N GLU A 21 6.69 -14.05 1.72
CA GLU A 21 6.90 -15.51 1.79
C GLU A 21 8.38 -15.89 1.88
N ALA A 22 9.28 -15.08 1.33
CA ALA A 22 10.72 -15.25 1.49
C ALA A 22 11.25 -14.80 2.88
N GLY A 23 10.38 -14.34 3.80
CA GLY A 23 10.76 -13.78 5.09
C GLY A 23 11.44 -12.41 4.98
N GLY A 24 11.22 -11.69 3.88
CA GLY A 24 11.71 -10.36 3.65
C GLY A 24 10.65 -9.30 3.93
N ALA A 25 11.11 -8.12 4.35
CA ALA A 25 10.30 -6.90 4.36
C ALA A 25 10.43 -6.16 3.03
N PHE A 26 9.34 -5.58 2.52
CA PHE A 26 9.32 -4.80 1.27
C PHE A 26 9.24 -3.29 1.49
N THR A 27 9.55 -2.50 0.46
CA THR A 27 9.13 -1.10 0.40
C THR A 27 8.60 -0.80 -1.01
N LEU A 28 7.35 -0.34 -1.08
CA LEU A 28 6.71 0.04 -2.34
C LEU A 28 7.27 1.37 -2.82
N THR A 29 7.65 1.43 -4.09
CA THR A 29 8.12 2.63 -4.77
C THR A 29 7.50 2.70 -6.15
N HIS A 30 7.41 3.90 -6.72
CA HIS A 30 6.80 4.09 -8.04
C HIS A 30 7.81 4.65 -9.06
N PRO A 31 7.89 4.11 -10.28
CA PRO A 31 8.82 4.55 -11.33
C PRO A 31 8.74 6.04 -11.71
N SER A 32 7.60 6.71 -11.48
CA SER A 32 7.44 8.15 -11.69
C SER A 32 8.04 9.03 -10.58
N GLN A 33 8.52 8.44 -9.47
CA GLN A 33 9.29 9.18 -8.47
C GLN A 33 10.67 9.57 -9.02
N PRO A 34 11.22 10.74 -8.67
CA PRO A 34 12.56 11.14 -9.13
C PRO A 34 13.61 10.08 -8.80
N GLU A 35 14.50 9.76 -9.74
CA GLU A 35 15.48 8.67 -9.56
C GLU A 35 16.34 8.85 -8.30
N ALA A 36 16.76 10.08 -7.99
CA ALA A 36 17.47 10.40 -6.75
C ALA A 36 16.64 10.12 -5.47
N ARG A 37 15.30 10.22 -5.51
CA ARG A 37 14.44 9.81 -4.38
C ARG A 37 14.49 8.29 -4.19
N LEU A 38 14.44 7.54 -5.29
CA LEU A 38 14.49 6.08 -5.30
C LEU A 38 15.88 5.56 -4.88
N GLN A 39 16.96 6.14 -5.39
CA GLN A 39 18.34 5.87 -4.99
C GLN A 39 18.58 6.07 -3.49
N MET A 40 18.03 7.16 -2.93
CA MET A 40 18.04 7.33 -1.47
C MET A 40 17.31 6.18 -0.78
N ILE A 41 16.10 5.78 -1.21
CA ILE A 41 15.40 4.63 -0.60
C ILE A 41 16.23 3.34 -0.68
N GLY A 42 16.85 3.05 -1.82
CA GLY A 42 17.71 1.87 -2.02
C GLY A 42 18.95 1.84 -1.11
N LEU A 43 19.58 3.01 -0.91
CA LEU A 43 20.69 3.21 0.02
C LEU A 43 20.23 3.12 1.49
N ASP A 44 19.21 3.90 1.84
CA ASP A 44 18.61 4.03 3.17
C ASP A 44 18.27 2.65 3.77
N VAL A 45 17.71 1.73 2.95
CA VAL A 45 17.30 0.38 3.38
C VAL A 45 18.36 -0.71 3.21
N GLY A 46 19.58 -0.35 2.80
CA GLY A 46 20.68 -1.29 2.55
C GLY A 46 20.35 -2.38 1.52
N ALA A 47 19.70 -2.01 0.41
CA ALA A 47 19.11 -2.97 -0.53
C ALA A 47 20.15 -3.93 -1.14
N LYS A 48 19.94 -5.24 -0.94
CA LYS A 48 20.74 -6.34 -1.55
C LYS A 48 20.03 -7.01 -2.73
N VAL A 49 18.71 -6.84 -2.81
CA VAL A 49 17.83 -7.29 -3.90
C VAL A 49 16.85 -6.15 -4.21
N VAL A 50 16.49 -5.99 -5.48
CA VAL A 50 15.42 -5.10 -5.94
C VAL A 50 14.51 -5.91 -6.87
N LEU A 51 13.19 -5.85 -6.67
CA LEU A 51 12.24 -6.43 -7.63
C LEU A 51 11.71 -5.34 -8.57
N THR A 52 11.54 -5.71 -9.84
CA THR A 52 11.15 -4.80 -10.92
C THR A 52 10.21 -5.50 -11.89
N SER A 53 9.42 -4.72 -12.62
CA SER A 53 8.85 -5.13 -13.90
C SER A 53 9.90 -5.10 -15.01
N GLY A 54 9.63 -5.77 -16.14
CA GLY A 54 10.56 -5.78 -17.30
C GLY A 54 10.82 -4.39 -17.88
N SER A 55 9.84 -3.50 -17.83
CA SER A 55 9.91 -2.07 -18.22
C SER A 55 10.86 -1.26 -17.33
N HIS A 56 11.05 -1.66 -16.06
CA HIS A 56 11.77 -0.87 -15.04
C HIS A 56 13.02 -1.55 -14.46
N ALA A 57 13.43 -2.71 -14.99
CA ALA A 57 14.68 -3.38 -14.65
C ALA A 57 15.92 -2.46 -14.72
N LEU A 58 16.00 -1.60 -15.75
CA LEU A 58 17.08 -0.62 -15.90
C LEU A 58 17.01 0.53 -14.88
N LEU A 59 15.85 0.83 -14.32
CA LEU A 59 15.71 1.79 -13.21
C LEU A 59 16.15 1.12 -11.90
N GLY A 60 15.70 -0.11 -11.63
CA GLY A 60 16.08 -0.87 -10.44
C GLY A 60 17.60 -1.04 -10.27
N SER A 61 18.34 -1.25 -11.37
CA SER A 61 19.81 -1.33 -11.32
C SER A 61 20.49 0.01 -11.01
N ARG A 62 19.81 1.14 -11.22
CA ARG A 62 20.29 2.47 -10.79
C ARG A 62 19.81 2.85 -9.39
N VAL A 63 18.70 2.28 -8.91
CA VAL A 63 18.19 2.45 -7.54
C VAL A 63 19.14 1.86 -6.50
N ALA A 64 19.70 0.68 -6.76
CA ALA A 64 20.73 0.07 -5.90
C ALA A 64 21.79 -0.63 -6.76
N PRO A 65 22.86 0.06 -7.18
CA PRO A 65 23.87 -0.49 -8.11
C PRO A 65 24.65 -1.72 -7.63
N THR A 66 24.59 -2.04 -6.33
CA THR A 66 25.19 -3.23 -5.72
C THR A 66 24.17 -4.35 -5.45
N ALA A 67 22.88 -4.11 -5.68
CA ALA A 67 21.81 -5.08 -5.47
C ALA A 67 21.63 -6.00 -6.67
N LYS A 68 21.17 -7.23 -6.41
CA LYS A 68 20.71 -8.11 -7.47
C LYS A 68 19.30 -7.70 -7.91
N VAL A 69 19.17 -7.16 -9.11
CA VAL A 69 17.85 -6.90 -9.72
C VAL A 69 17.23 -8.23 -10.16
N HIS A 70 15.95 -8.40 -9.83
CA HIS A 70 15.10 -9.47 -10.33
C HIS A 70 13.90 -8.86 -11.08
N VAL A 71 13.49 -9.53 -12.16
CA VAL A 71 12.30 -9.16 -12.94
C VAL A 71 11.16 -10.11 -12.61
N ALA A 72 9.98 -9.56 -12.30
CA ALA A 72 8.72 -10.29 -12.28
C ALA A 72 7.94 -9.96 -13.56
N SER A 73 7.82 -10.97 -14.42
CA SER A 73 7.02 -10.96 -15.65
C SER A 73 6.52 -12.38 -15.93
N ARG A 74 5.81 -12.63 -17.04
CA ARG A 74 5.29 -13.98 -17.34
C ARG A 74 6.44 -14.97 -17.57
N GLU A 75 7.49 -14.51 -18.22
CA GLU A 75 8.69 -15.27 -18.55
C GLU A 75 9.44 -15.76 -17.30
N THR A 76 9.24 -15.10 -16.14
CA THR A 76 9.74 -15.56 -14.83
C THR A 76 9.08 -16.86 -14.37
N PHE A 77 7.88 -17.18 -14.87
CA PHE A 77 7.04 -18.33 -14.48
C PHE A 77 6.77 -19.32 -15.63
N ASP A 78 7.23 -19.05 -16.86
CA ASP A 78 7.10 -19.95 -18.02
C ASP A 78 8.05 -21.18 -17.97
N GLY A 79 8.95 -21.23 -16.99
CA GLY A 79 9.86 -22.35 -16.75
C GLY A 79 9.33 -23.35 -15.71
N GLU A 80 9.92 -24.56 -15.68
CA GLU A 80 9.70 -25.52 -14.59
C GLU A 80 9.95 -24.85 -13.22
N PRO A 81 9.01 -24.96 -12.25
CA PRO A 81 9.22 -24.44 -10.91
C PRO A 81 10.50 -25.01 -10.30
N SER A 82 11.38 -24.12 -9.83
CA SER A 82 12.55 -24.56 -9.07
C SER A 82 12.07 -25.35 -7.83
N PRO A 83 12.66 -26.52 -7.52
CA PRO A 83 12.20 -27.35 -6.41
C PRO A 83 12.55 -26.71 -5.07
N ILE A 84 11.69 -25.80 -4.62
CA ILE A 84 11.71 -25.18 -3.29
C ILE A 84 11.21 -26.23 -2.31
N ASN A 85 12.12 -26.84 -1.56
CA ASN A 85 11.80 -27.89 -0.59
C ASN A 85 10.86 -27.40 0.53
N SER A 86 10.94 -26.11 0.87
CA SER A 86 10.06 -25.41 1.84
C SER A 86 10.31 -23.90 1.78
N LEU A 87 9.26 -23.10 1.98
CA LEU A 87 9.41 -21.69 2.35
C LEU A 87 9.93 -21.56 3.81
N PRO A 88 10.57 -20.43 4.18
CA PRO A 88 10.95 -20.17 5.57
C PRO A 88 9.72 -19.96 6.46
N SER A 89 9.85 -20.26 7.76
CA SER A 89 8.88 -19.82 8.76
C SER A 89 9.13 -18.35 9.11
N VAL A 90 8.11 -17.50 8.94
CA VAL A 90 8.19 -16.05 9.14
C VAL A 90 7.45 -15.66 10.43
N PRO A 91 8.15 -15.26 11.51
CA PRO A 91 7.51 -14.83 12.74
C PRO A 91 6.73 -13.52 12.55
N ALA A 92 5.50 -13.43 13.07
CA ALA A 92 4.67 -12.25 12.89
C ALA A 92 5.29 -10.93 13.44
N SER A 93 6.23 -11.04 14.38
CA SER A 93 7.00 -9.90 14.91
C SER A 93 8.08 -9.35 13.97
N THR A 94 8.30 -9.96 12.80
CA THR A 94 9.22 -9.42 11.78
C THR A 94 8.57 -8.26 11.00
N THR A 95 9.38 -7.30 10.56
CA THR A 95 8.93 -6.23 9.66
C THR A 95 8.32 -6.82 8.39
N MET A 96 7.12 -6.37 8.04
CA MET A 96 6.42 -6.71 6.80
C MET A 96 6.75 -5.69 5.71
N TYR A 97 6.70 -4.39 6.05
CA TYR A 97 7.07 -3.33 5.11
C TYR A 97 7.70 -2.09 5.78
N ILE A 98 8.38 -1.27 4.97
CA ILE A 98 8.75 0.10 5.34
C ILE A 98 8.08 1.10 4.39
N PHE A 99 7.50 2.15 4.97
CA PHE A 99 7.05 3.33 4.24
C PHE A 99 7.90 4.57 4.56
N SER A 100 8.17 5.40 3.54
CA SER A 100 9.10 6.53 3.61
C SER A 100 8.39 7.89 3.53
N THR A 101 8.04 8.43 4.70
CA THR A 101 7.35 9.72 4.83
C THR A 101 8.26 10.93 4.55
N SER A 102 7.65 12.05 4.14
CA SER A 102 8.35 13.34 3.98
C SER A 102 8.59 14.01 5.33
N GLY A 103 9.66 13.61 6.01
CA GLY A 103 10.07 14.18 7.30
C GLY A 103 10.33 15.69 7.20
N SER A 104 9.69 16.47 8.08
CA SER A 104 9.81 17.94 8.15
C SER A 104 11.22 18.44 8.45
N THR A 105 12.10 17.58 8.95
CA THR A 105 13.52 17.86 9.25
C THR A 105 14.48 17.55 8.08
N GLY A 106 13.96 17.24 6.88
CA GLY A 106 14.75 16.94 5.68
C GLY A 106 15.34 15.52 5.65
N LYS A 107 15.77 14.97 6.80
CA LYS A 107 15.98 13.52 6.94
C LYS A 107 14.62 12.80 6.95
N ARG A 108 14.49 11.76 6.14
CA ARG A 108 13.29 10.90 6.10
C ARG A 108 13.25 9.99 7.33
N LYS A 109 12.05 9.57 7.71
CA LYS A 109 11.83 8.50 8.69
C LYS A 109 11.22 7.30 8.00
N GLY A 110 11.58 6.11 8.48
CA GLY A 110 10.84 4.89 8.17
C GLY A 110 9.72 4.69 9.18
N VAL A 111 8.54 4.36 8.66
CA VAL A 111 7.47 3.65 9.37
C VAL A 111 7.72 2.16 9.10
N VAL A 112 7.77 1.30 10.12
CA VAL A 112 8.47 -0.01 10.12
C VAL A 112 7.54 -1.17 10.49
N ILE A 113 6.35 -1.17 9.88
CA ILE A 113 5.22 -2.03 10.19
C ILE A 113 5.60 -3.52 10.17
N SER A 114 5.44 -4.21 11.30
CA SER A 114 5.50 -5.69 11.39
C SER A 114 4.20 -6.36 10.95
N HIS A 115 4.23 -7.66 10.64
CA HIS A 115 3.01 -8.42 10.35
C HIS A 115 2.01 -8.37 11.52
N THR A 116 2.48 -8.38 12.77
CA THR A 116 1.65 -8.19 13.97
C THR A 116 1.00 -6.80 13.98
N ASN A 117 1.75 -5.73 13.72
CA ASN A 117 1.17 -4.37 13.67
C ASN A 117 0.06 -4.30 12.63
N TYR A 118 0.37 -4.70 11.40
CA TYR A 118 -0.56 -4.70 10.27
C TYR A 118 -1.83 -5.52 10.56
N THR A 119 -1.68 -6.82 10.87
CA THR A 119 -2.84 -7.70 11.07
C THR A 119 -3.72 -7.31 12.26
N SER A 120 -3.15 -6.68 13.29
CA SER A 120 -3.92 -6.21 14.45
C SER A 120 -4.87 -5.05 14.15
N GLY A 121 -4.58 -4.23 13.13
CA GLY A 121 -5.47 -3.17 12.64
C GLY A 121 -6.34 -3.61 11.46
N ALA A 122 -5.77 -4.38 10.53
CA ALA A 122 -6.43 -4.79 9.30
C ALA A 122 -7.66 -5.67 9.52
N LEU A 123 -7.57 -6.68 10.41
CA LEU A 123 -8.66 -7.64 10.63
C LEU A 123 -9.92 -7.01 11.28
N PRO A 124 -9.82 -6.15 12.31
CA PRO A 124 -10.98 -5.38 12.77
C PRO A 124 -11.51 -4.43 11.69
N LEU A 125 -10.62 -3.71 10.99
CA LEU A 125 -11.01 -2.74 9.97
C LEU A 125 -11.81 -3.38 8.81
N SER A 126 -11.45 -4.60 8.38
CA SER A 126 -12.21 -5.29 7.33
C SER A 126 -13.66 -5.59 7.70
N VAL A 127 -13.97 -5.78 8.99
CA VAL A 127 -15.34 -5.99 9.48
C VAL A 127 -16.11 -4.67 9.49
N GLU A 128 -15.52 -3.60 10.03
CA GLU A 128 -16.15 -2.27 10.10
C GLU A 128 -16.30 -1.58 8.72
N VAL A 129 -15.63 -2.08 7.69
CA VAL A 129 -15.70 -1.59 6.29
C VAL A 129 -16.56 -2.50 5.39
N ASP A 130 -17.25 -3.50 5.95
CA ASP A 130 -18.14 -4.43 5.22
C ASP A 130 -17.45 -5.13 4.01
N TYR A 131 -16.24 -5.68 4.21
CA TYR A 131 -15.68 -6.62 3.24
C TYR A 131 -16.46 -7.95 3.27
N ASP A 132 -17.03 -8.37 2.13
CA ASP A 132 -17.69 -9.67 1.91
C ASP A 132 -17.02 -10.47 0.77
N GLU A 133 -17.28 -11.79 0.65
CA GLU A 133 -16.76 -12.67 -0.44
C GLU A 133 -17.09 -12.19 -1.88
N GLY A 134 -17.91 -11.15 -2.00
CA GLY A 134 -18.20 -10.45 -3.25
C GLY A 134 -17.36 -9.20 -3.45
N SER A 135 -16.30 -8.94 -2.67
CA SER A 135 -15.52 -7.70 -2.74
C SER A 135 -14.62 -7.65 -3.96
N ARG A 136 -14.69 -6.52 -4.66
CA ARG A 136 -14.03 -6.28 -5.95
C ARG A 136 -13.32 -4.95 -5.83
N VAL A 137 -12.17 -5.01 -5.16
CA VAL A 137 -11.45 -3.85 -4.61
C VAL A 137 -10.48 -3.29 -5.64
N LEU A 138 -10.63 -2.02 -5.99
CA LEU A 138 -9.78 -1.36 -6.98
C LEU A 138 -8.47 -0.87 -6.37
N ASP A 139 -7.36 -1.42 -6.86
CA ASP A 139 -6.00 -0.90 -6.65
C ASP A 139 -5.83 0.40 -7.47
N PHE A 140 -6.41 1.50 -6.97
CA PHE A 140 -6.39 2.83 -7.59
C PHE A 140 -5.22 3.69 -7.12
N VAL A 141 -4.92 3.68 -5.82
CA VAL A 141 -3.97 4.60 -5.19
C VAL A 141 -2.56 4.37 -5.74
N SER A 142 -1.76 5.42 -5.82
CA SER A 142 -0.36 5.32 -6.22
C SER A 142 0.44 4.52 -5.18
N TYR A 143 1.33 3.62 -5.62
CA TYR A 143 2.28 2.88 -4.75
C TYR A 143 3.30 3.78 -4.02
N THR A 144 3.16 5.11 -4.14
CA THR A 144 3.84 6.12 -3.32
C THR A 144 3.16 6.42 -2.00
N PHE A 145 2.04 5.77 -1.68
CA PHE A 145 1.30 5.89 -0.41
C PHE A 145 1.16 4.51 0.24
N ASP A 146 1.11 4.50 1.57
CA ASP A 146 0.98 3.31 2.43
C ASP A 146 -0.39 2.64 2.34
N VAL A 147 -1.49 3.42 2.32
CA VAL A 147 -2.87 2.91 2.36
C VAL A 147 -3.23 1.89 1.27
N ILE A 148 -2.45 1.82 0.18
CA ILE A 148 -2.65 0.81 -0.86
C ILE A 148 -2.24 -0.60 -0.42
N ILE A 149 -1.40 -0.71 0.61
CA ILE A 149 -1.06 -1.97 1.27
C ILE A 149 -2.28 -2.49 2.02
N ASP A 150 -3.06 -1.62 2.68
CA ASP A 150 -4.31 -2.01 3.33
C ASP A 150 -5.29 -2.62 2.31
N PHE A 151 -5.57 -1.93 1.20
CA PHE A 151 -6.47 -2.46 0.17
C PHE A 151 -5.93 -3.71 -0.52
N MET A 152 -4.63 -3.80 -0.78
CA MET A 152 -4.04 -5.00 -1.37
C MET A 152 -4.14 -6.21 -0.43
N MET A 153 -3.79 -6.02 0.85
CA MET A 153 -3.61 -7.11 1.79
C MET A 153 -4.90 -7.50 2.54
N CYS A 154 -5.79 -6.58 2.88
CA CYS A 154 -7.11 -6.92 3.44
C CYS A 154 -7.89 -7.82 2.46
N THR A 155 -7.96 -7.40 1.19
CA THR A 155 -8.61 -8.17 0.11
C THR A 155 -8.05 -9.59 0.02
N LEU A 156 -6.71 -9.75 0.00
CA LEU A 156 -6.07 -11.06 -0.11
C LEU A 156 -6.24 -11.93 1.15
N ILE A 157 -6.28 -11.33 2.35
CA ILE A 157 -6.47 -12.03 3.63
C ILE A 157 -7.88 -12.66 3.73
N LEU A 158 -8.87 -12.03 3.11
CA LEU A 158 -10.27 -12.47 3.13
C LEU A 158 -10.62 -13.43 1.99
N GLY A 159 -9.71 -13.61 1.02
CA GLY A 159 -9.91 -14.45 -0.17
C GLY A 159 -10.53 -13.72 -1.36
N ASP A 160 -10.69 -12.40 -1.27
CA ASP A 160 -11.29 -11.54 -2.29
C ASP A 160 -10.34 -11.21 -3.45
N CYS A 161 -10.85 -10.47 -4.44
CA CYS A 161 -10.11 -10.17 -5.66
C CYS A 161 -9.73 -8.68 -5.80
N THR A 162 -8.42 -8.42 -5.79
CA THR A 162 -7.82 -7.10 -6.06
C THR A 162 -7.78 -6.83 -7.56
N TYR A 163 -8.43 -5.75 -8.01
CA TYR A 163 -8.47 -5.32 -9.39
C TYR A 163 -7.41 -4.26 -9.66
N VAL A 164 -6.35 -4.62 -10.38
CA VAL A 164 -5.25 -3.70 -10.72
C VAL A 164 -5.47 -3.08 -12.09
N SER A 165 -5.55 -1.75 -12.13
CA SER A 165 -5.62 -0.94 -13.35
C SER A 165 -4.25 -0.34 -13.68
N SER A 166 -3.94 -0.15 -14.96
CA SER A 166 -2.70 0.54 -15.35
C SER A 166 -2.75 2.02 -14.99
N ASP A 167 -1.57 2.65 -14.93
CA ASP A 167 -1.45 4.06 -14.56
C ASP A 167 -2.13 5.01 -15.55
N GLU A 168 -2.19 4.67 -16.83
CA GLU A 168 -2.93 5.40 -17.86
C GLU A 168 -4.44 5.23 -17.63
N ALA A 169 -4.91 3.97 -17.55
CA ALA A 169 -6.33 3.65 -17.47
C ALA A 169 -7.01 4.27 -16.24
N ARG A 170 -6.31 4.34 -15.09
CA ARG A 170 -6.84 4.96 -13.88
C ARG A 170 -6.89 6.49 -13.91
N ILE A 171 -6.07 7.13 -14.75
CA ILE A 171 -6.04 8.59 -14.92
C ILE A 171 -7.03 9.01 -16.00
N ASP A 172 -7.04 8.32 -17.14
CA ASP A 172 -7.76 8.73 -18.35
C ASP A 172 -9.22 8.23 -18.42
N ASP A 173 -9.52 7.01 -17.93
CA ASP A 173 -10.89 6.46 -17.91
C ASP A 173 -11.18 5.61 -16.65
N PHE A 174 -11.11 6.24 -15.49
CA PHE A 174 -11.52 5.66 -14.20
C PHE A 174 -12.95 5.05 -14.24
N SER A 175 -13.85 5.62 -15.05
CA SER A 175 -15.20 5.10 -15.24
C SER A 175 -15.22 3.79 -16.05
N GLY A 176 -14.42 3.72 -17.12
CA GLY A 176 -14.16 2.49 -17.88
C GLY A 176 -13.55 1.40 -17.02
N VAL A 177 -12.59 1.74 -16.14
CA VAL A 177 -11.98 0.81 -15.18
C VAL A 177 -13.05 0.20 -14.26
N ILE A 178 -13.82 1.01 -13.52
CA ILE A 178 -14.82 0.48 -12.57
C ILE A 178 -15.92 -0.34 -13.26
N ARG A 179 -16.34 0.06 -14.48
CA ARG A 179 -17.34 -0.69 -15.27
C ARG A 179 -16.81 -2.00 -15.84
N SER A 180 -15.63 -1.99 -16.47
CA SER A 180 -15.05 -3.17 -17.12
C SER A 180 -14.59 -4.24 -16.13
N MET A 181 -14.06 -3.81 -14.97
CA MET A 181 -13.65 -4.71 -13.89
C MET A 181 -14.81 -5.06 -12.94
N ASN A 182 -15.98 -4.44 -13.10
CA ASN A 182 -17.12 -4.53 -12.17
C ASN A 182 -16.70 -4.32 -10.71
N VAL A 183 -15.89 -3.28 -10.46
CA VAL A 183 -15.40 -2.90 -9.12
C VAL A 183 -16.58 -2.46 -8.27
N ASN A 184 -16.62 -2.92 -7.01
CA ASN A 184 -17.65 -2.51 -6.05
C ASN A 184 -17.09 -1.85 -4.77
N MET A 185 -15.77 -1.84 -4.60
CA MET A 185 -15.09 -1.10 -3.53
C MET A 185 -13.90 -0.33 -4.09
N ALA A 186 -13.75 0.94 -3.71
CA ALA A 186 -12.59 1.76 -4.08
C ALA A 186 -12.20 2.71 -2.94
N HIS A 187 -10.96 3.19 -2.95
CA HIS A 187 -10.50 4.25 -2.06
C HIS A 187 -9.67 5.29 -2.81
N MET A 188 -9.84 6.56 -2.43
CA MET A 188 -9.17 7.70 -3.04
C MET A 188 -9.15 8.90 -2.08
N THR A 189 -8.56 10.01 -2.50
CA THR A 189 -8.69 11.25 -1.73
C THR A 189 -10.02 11.96 -2.02
N PRO A 190 -10.58 12.71 -1.06
CA PRO A 190 -11.73 13.59 -1.27
C PRO A 190 -11.68 14.44 -2.56
N SER A 191 -10.52 14.96 -2.96
CA SER A 191 -10.40 15.74 -4.21
C SER A 191 -10.58 14.92 -5.48
N VAL A 192 -10.23 13.63 -5.47
CA VAL A 192 -10.55 12.72 -6.59
C VAL A 192 -12.04 12.37 -6.56
N ALA A 193 -12.59 12.03 -5.39
CA ALA A 193 -14.00 11.67 -5.26
C ALA A 193 -14.95 12.80 -5.73
N ARG A 194 -14.58 14.06 -5.46
CA ARG A 194 -15.34 15.26 -5.88
C ARG A 194 -15.42 15.51 -7.39
N VAL A 195 -14.62 14.84 -8.22
CA VAL A 195 -14.73 14.90 -9.70
C VAL A 195 -15.44 13.67 -10.28
N LEU A 196 -15.92 12.75 -9.43
CA LEU A 196 -16.71 11.61 -9.86
C LEU A 196 -18.20 11.92 -9.80
N GLU A 197 -18.93 11.37 -10.76
CA GLU A 197 -20.38 11.45 -10.87
C GLU A 197 -20.99 10.09 -10.45
N PRO A 198 -21.52 9.93 -9.22
CA PRO A 198 -21.87 8.62 -8.65
C PRO A 198 -22.83 7.78 -9.50
N HIS A 199 -23.68 8.45 -10.29
CA HIS A 199 -24.63 7.79 -11.20
C HIS A 199 -23.96 6.97 -12.33
N ASN A 200 -22.66 7.16 -12.59
CA ASN A 200 -21.87 6.36 -13.54
C ASN A 200 -21.34 5.04 -12.94
N PHE A 201 -21.49 4.83 -11.63
CA PHE A 201 -20.91 3.72 -10.87
C PHE A 201 -21.94 2.99 -9.98
N PRO A 202 -23.15 2.61 -10.48
CA PRO A 202 -24.22 2.04 -9.64
C PRO A 202 -23.87 0.70 -8.96
N GLN A 203 -22.77 0.05 -9.34
CA GLN A 203 -22.22 -1.15 -8.72
C GLN A 203 -21.25 -0.86 -7.55
N LEU A 204 -20.81 0.40 -7.37
CA LEU A 204 -19.89 0.80 -6.31
C LEU A 204 -20.64 0.86 -4.96
N LYS A 205 -20.50 -0.19 -4.15
CA LYS A 205 -21.07 -0.27 -2.79
C LYS A 205 -20.35 0.71 -1.84
N ILE A 206 -19.02 0.69 -1.86
CA ILE A 206 -18.16 1.26 -0.82
C ILE A 206 -17.11 2.18 -1.45
N LEU A 207 -17.03 3.41 -0.96
CA LEU A 207 -16.05 4.42 -1.37
C LEU A 207 -15.36 4.99 -0.13
N GLY A 208 -14.16 4.49 0.16
CA GLY A 208 -13.32 5.02 1.24
C GLY A 208 -12.66 6.33 0.85
N LEU A 209 -12.61 7.29 1.78
CA LEU A 209 -12.01 8.61 1.59
C LEU A 209 -10.94 8.88 2.66
N GLY A 210 -9.73 9.22 2.23
CA GLY A 210 -8.60 9.48 3.14
C GLY A 210 -7.49 10.34 2.53
N GLY A 211 -6.50 10.71 3.35
CA GLY A 211 -5.32 11.49 2.93
C GLY A 211 -5.56 13.00 2.74
N GLU A 212 -6.81 13.48 2.77
CA GLU A 212 -7.18 14.90 2.84
C GLU A 212 -8.31 15.08 3.87
N ALA A 213 -8.62 16.33 4.22
CA ALA A 213 -9.81 16.63 5.02
C ALA A 213 -11.10 16.24 4.29
N VAL A 214 -11.84 15.29 4.85
CA VAL A 214 -13.20 14.95 4.43
C VAL A 214 -14.14 16.05 4.94
N LEU A 215 -14.89 16.66 4.04
CA LEU A 215 -15.86 17.71 4.35
C LEU A 215 -17.27 17.10 4.45
N ALA A 216 -18.17 17.76 5.19
CA ALA A 216 -19.56 17.33 5.34
C ALA A 216 -20.36 17.22 4.01
N ARG A 217 -19.83 17.75 2.90
CA ARG A 217 -20.37 17.60 1.53
C ARG A 217 -19.84 16.38 0.78
N ASP A 218 -18.73 15.82 1.22
CA ASP A 218 -18.10 14.62 0.63
C ASP A 218 -18.69 13.35 1.28
N ALA A 219 -19.24 13.45 2.49
CA ALA A 219 -19.81 12.35 3.26
C ALA A 219 -21.29 12.09 2.91
N ALA A 220 -21.55 11.01 2.18
CA ALA A 220 -22.89 10.45 1.99
C ALA A 220 -23.32 9.62 3.22
N ASN A 221 -23.56 10.32 4.34
CA ASN A 221 -23.83 9.80 5.70
C ASN A 221 -22.56 9.30 6.46
N GLY A 222 -22.23 9.93 7.60
CA GLY A 222 -21.09 9.55 8.47
C GLY A 222 -20.39 10.76 9.11
N ILE A 223 -19.82 10.63 10.33
CA ILE A 223 -19.25 11.75 11.14
C ILE A 223 -18.02 11.28 11.97
N VAL A 224 -16.97 12.10 12.07
CA VAL A 224 -15.91 12.06 13.13
C VAL A 224 -15.44 13.50 13.46
N ASP A 225 -14.86 13.74 14.66
CA ASP A 225 -14.41 15.05 15.22
C ASP A 225 -12.85 15.17 15.31
N VAL A 226 -12.26 16.34 15.66
CA VAL A 226 -11.00 16.81 15.03
C VAL A 226 -9.77 17.27 15.87
N ALA A 227 -9.83 18.14 16.93
CA ALA A 227 -8.83 19.25 16.97
C ALA A 227 -8.04 19.79 18.24
N GLU A 228 -7.91 19.20 19.46
CA GLU A 228 -7.10 19.85 20.55
C GLU A 228 -6.39 18.91 21.54
N HIS A 229 -5.05 19.00 21.67
CA HIS A 229 -4.23 17.81 21.85
C HIS A 229 -3.36 17.70 23.13
N ASN A 230 -3.85 17.10 24.26
CA ASN A 230 -3.06 16.30 25.26
C ASN A 230 -3.80 15.84 26.57
N CYS A 231 -5.14 15.82 26.63
CA CYS A 231 -5.89 15.33 27.81
C CYS A 231 -6.96 14.31 27.43
N LEU A 232 -7.38 13.46 28.39
CA LEU A 232 -8.66 12.76 28.29
C LEU A 232 -9.79 13.79 28.39
N VAL A 233 -10.38 14.12 27.25
CA VAL A 233 -11.49 15.09 27.15
C VAL A 233 -12.85 14.39 27.32
N PRO A 234 -13.88 15.09 27.83
CA PRO A 234 -15.26 14.57 27.84
C PRO A 234 -15.76 14.26 26.43
N ILE A 235 -16.73 13.34 26.31
CA ILE A 235 -17.40 13.05 25.03
C ILE A 235 -18.07 14.34 24.50
N GLY A 236 -17.76 14.71 23.26
CA GLY A 236 -18.20 15.97 22.65
C GLY A 236 -17.28 17.17 22.92
N ALA A 237 -16.08 16.93 23.45
CA ALA A 237 -15.01 17.91 23.50
C ALA A 237 -13.86 17.55 22.54
N VAL A 238 -13.18 18.61 22.12
CA VAL A 238 -12.15 18.68 21.09
C VAL A 238 -10.83 18.11 21.67
N GLY A 239 -10.23 17.07 21.05
CA GLY A 239 -9.22 16.18 21.69
C GLY A 239 -8.02 15.76 20.80
N GLU A 240 -6.97 15.14 21.38
CA GLU A 240 -5.93 14.43 20.61
C GLU A 240 -6.42 13.03 20.24
N LEU A 241 -6.26 12.63 18.98
CA LEU A 241 -6.32 11.22 18.62
C LEU A 241 -4.99 10.52 18.96
N LEU A 242 -4.81 10.20 20.24
CA LEU A 242 -3.78 9.26 20.67
C LEU A 242 -4.19 7.86 20.22
N VAL A 243 -3.35 7.21 19.41
CA VAL A 243 -3.51 5.80 19.02
C VAL A 243 -2.63 4.96 19.95
N GLU A 244 -3.20 3.94 20.58
CA GLU A 244 -2.50 2.98 21.43
C GLU A 244 -2.80 1.52 21.02
N GLY A 245 -2.06 0.56 21.60
CA GLY A 245 -2.23 -0.86 21.33
C GLY A 245 -1.32 -1.41 20.21
N PRO A 246 -1.56 -2.66 19.74
CA PRO A 246 -0.63 -3.39 18.86
C PRO A 246 -0.50 -2.80 17.46
N VAL A 247 -1.43 -1.96 17.01
CA VAL A 247 -1.37 -1.26 15.72
C VAL A 247 -0.27 -0.20 15.68
N VAL A 248 0.23 0.26 16.85
CA VAL A 248 1.24 1.33 16.95
C VAL A 248 2.64 0.84 16.58
N ASP A 249 3.28 1.60 15.71
CA ASP A 249 4.59 1.30 15.11
C ASP A 249 5.77 2.00 15.82
N HIS A 250 7.01 1.62 15.45
CA HIS A 250 8.25 2.17 15.97
C HIS A 250 9.02 2.99 14.92
N TYR A 251 8.75 4.30 14.89
CA TYR A 251 9.49 5.27 14.07
C TYR A 251 11.01 5.13 14.23
N SER A 252 11.68 4.81 13.13
CA SER A 252 13.13 4.66 13.09
C SER A 252 13.75 5.46 11.94
N PHE A 253 15.02 5.86 12.11
CA PHE A 253 15.82 6.27 10.97
C PHE A 253 16.15 5.02 10.15
N ILE A 254 15.92 5.08 8.84
CA ILE A 254 16.03 3.90 7.97
C ILE A 254 17.46 3.35 7.96
N GLU A 255 18.44 4.26 8.05
CA GLU A 255 19.88 4.02 8.27
C GLU A 255 20.22 3.05 9.44
N ASN A 256 19.29 2.83 10.38
CA ASN A 256 19.45 1.99 11.57
C ASN A 256 18.70 0.64 11.50
N LEU A 257 18.13 0.27 10.35
CA LEU A 257 17.22 -0.90 10.20
C LEU A 257 17.83 -2.09 9.44
N THR A 258 19.17 -2.18 9.38
CA THR A 258 19.92 -3.13 8.52
C THR A 258 20.95 -3.95 9.29
#